data_AF-A0A1G7V044-F1
#
_entry.id   AF-A0A1G7V044-F1
#
_cell.length_a   1.000
_cell.length_b   1.000
_cell.length_c   1.000
_cell.angle_alpha   90.00
_cell.angle_beta   90.00
_cell.angle_gamma   90.00
#
_symmetry.space_group_name_H-M   'P 1'
#
loop_
_entity.id
_entity.type
_entity.pdbx_description
1 polymer ?
#
loop_
_entity_poly.entity_id
_entity_poly.type
_entity_poly.pdbx_seq_one_letter_code
_entity_poly.pdbx_strand_id
1 'polypeptide(L)'
;MIRVENLTKIFGPDAASVLPAVEEGKTKSEIQSETGHIVGVNNANFELAAGQVFAIMGLSGSGKSTLIRCINRLIEPTAGKIYLDDPDQGERDITAMSMPELRELRANHMSMVFQRFALFPHRTVLENTVYGLEIQGRPWKESADTGRKMLEMVGLAEWAEAYPSELSGGMQQRVGLARALATEAKIMLMDEPFSALDPLIRVHMQQELLKIQERLARTILFITHDLDEAMYIGDRIAIMDAGKIVQIGTPEEILTNPRTEYVARFVEHADPTNVITARTIMLPFDGGWFETVDSGGDGRWLARRGQPHVTYHLSASGGFAGMAVEGEAATVRSLNEVLDEIEKSGTQGRRRHDVALSCAPDTVLGDLLRGRTYATLPAVVIDGDGTARGVIDETELIGGILEKRGTAGAAGAA
;
A
#
# COMPACT_ATOMS: atom_id res chain seq x y z
N MET A 1 -11.60 13.24 0.30
CA MET A 1 -11.44 12.19 1.34
C MET A 1 -12.71 11.34 1.36
N ILE A 2 -12.62 10.03 1.60
CA ILE A 2 -13.80 9.18 1.88
C ILE A 2 -13.75 8.75 3.35
N ARG A 3 -14.87 8.88 4.05
CA ARG A 3 -15.02 8.44 5.45
C ARG A 3 -16.19 7.48 5.55
N VAL A 4 -15.95 6.29 6.09
CA VAL A 4 -16.94 5.22 6.26
C VAL A 4 -17.19 5.03 7.74
N GLU A 5 -18.45 5.12 8.17
CA GLU A 5 -18.86 5.02 9.58
C GLU A 5 -19.90 3.94 9.78
N ASN A 6 -19.60 3.02 10.69
CA ASN A 6 -20.46 1.92 11.14
C ASN A 6 -21.15 1.16 10.00
N LEU A 7 -20.49 1.05 8.85
CA LEU A 7 -21.10 0.55 7.64
C LEU A 7 -21.35 -0.95 7.77
N THR A 8 -22.61 -1.33 7.64
CA THR A 8 -23.06 -2.72 7.82
C THR A 8 -23.92 -3.12 6.63
N LYS A 9 -23.67 -4.33 6.11
CA LYS A 9 -24.48 -4.94 5.06
C LYS A 9 -24.88 -6.36 5.45
N ILE A 10 -26.18 -6.57 5.55
CA ILE A 10 -26.82 -7.86 5.76
C ILE A 10 -27.63 -8.21 4.50
N PHE A 11 -27.52 -9.47 4.07
CA PHE A 11 -28.30 -10.03 2.98
C PHE A 11 -29.38 -10.96 3.55
N GLY A 12 -30.59 -10.84 3.02
CA GLY A 12 -31.77 -11.58 3.45
C GLY A 12 -33.02 -10.72 3.39
N PRO A 13 -34.21 -11.33 3.48
CA PRO A 13 -35.48 -10.61 3.57
C PRO A 13 -35.55 -9.83 4.89
N ASP A 14 -35.99 -8.57 4.85
CA ASP A 14 -36.09 -7.73 6.06
C ASP A 14 -34.78 -7.65 6.89
N ALA A 15 -33.67 -7.43 6.19
CA ALA A 15 -32.33 -7.42 6.76
C ALA A 15 -32.14 -6.47 7.96
N ALA A 16 -32.98 -5.44 8.11
CA ALA A 16 -32.94 -4.51 9.24
C ALA A 16 -33.33 -5.18 10.57
N SER A 17 -34.18 -6.22 10.54
CA SER A 17 -34.61 -6.96 11.73
C SER A 17 -33.45 -7.67 12.46
N VAL A 18 -32.34 -7.91 11.76
CA VAL A 18 -31.17 -8.65 12.26
C VAL A 18 -30.06 -7.70 12.76
N LEU A 19 -30.18 -6.38 12.55
CA LEU A 19 -29.20 -5.42 13.04
C LEU A 19 -28.92 -5.52 14.55
N PRO A 20 -29.93 -5.65 15.44
CA PRO A 20 -29.68 -5.77 16.88
C PRO A 20 -28.80 -6.97 17.23
N ALA A 21 -29.00 -8.12 16.56
CA ALA A 21 -28.18 -9.31 16.76
C ALA A 21 -26.71 -9.11 16.34
N VAL A 22 -26.48 -8.31 15.30
CA VAL A 22 -25.13 -7.91 14.87
C VAL A 22 -24.48 -6.98 15.89
N GLU A 23 -25.24 -6.02 16.43
CA GLU A 23 -24.79 -5.06 17.43
C GLU A 23 -24.50 -5.72 18.79
N GLU A 24 -25.26 -6.74 19.16
CA GLU A 24 -25.01 -7.60 20.34
C GLU A 24 -23.76 -8.48 20.20
N GLY A 25 -23.11 -8.47 19.02
CA GLY A 25 -21.83 -9.12 18.80
C GLY A 25 -21.92 -10.57 18.34
N LYS A 26 -23.10 -11.07 17.96
CA LYS A 26 -23.23 -12.43 17.41
C LYS A 26 -22.35 -12.60 16.18
N THR A 27 -21.81 -13.80 16.04
CA THR A 27 -20.97 -14.16 14.90
C THR A 27 -21.80 -14.31 13.63
N LYS A 28 -21.14 -14.17 12.47
CA LYS A 28 -21.76 -14.38 11.16
C LYS A 28 -22.40 -15.76 11.04
N SER A 29 -21.75 -16.79 11.60
CA SER A 29 -22.23 -18.18 11.56
C SER A 29 -23.48 -18.38 12.41
N GLU A 30 -23.52 -17.82 13.62
CA GLU A 30 -24.71 -17.89 14.50
C GLU A 30 -25.91 -17.22 13.84
N ILE A 31 -25.73 -16.00 13.32
CA ILE A 31 -26.80 -15.26 12.62
C ILE A 31 -27.30 -16.05 11.42
N GLN A 32 -26.41 -16.63 10.63
CA GLN A 32 -26.79 -17.44 9.48
C GLN A 32 -27.57 -18.68 9.88
N SER A 33 -27.16 -19.39 10.95
CA SER A 33 -27.87 -20.58 11.42
C SER A 33 -29.24 -20.27 12.04
N GLU A 34 -29.37 -19.16 12.76
CA GLU A 34 -30.60 -18.80 13.47
C GLU A 34 -31.64 -18.13 12.56
N THR A 35 -31.18 -17.31 11.63
CA THR A 35 -32.06 -16.40 10.85
C THR A 35 -31.99 -16.63 9.34
N GLY A 36 -31.04 -17.42 8.84
CA GLY A 36 -30.78 -17.57 7.40
C GLY A 36 -30.14 -16.36 6.72
N HIS A 37 -29.85 -15.28 7.46
CA HIS A 37 -29.24 -14.06 6.93
C HIS A 37 -27.73 -14.19 6.78
N ILE A 38 -27.16 -13.49 5.80
CA ILE A 38 -25.72 -13.46 5.57
C ILE A 38 -25.19 -12.06 5.87
N VAL A 39 -24.34 -11.95 6.88
CA VAL A 39 -23.62 -10.70 7.16
C VAL A 39 -22.45 -10.56 6.17
N GLY A 40 -22.55 -9.60 5.26
CA GLY A 40 -21.54 -9.30 4.25
C GLY A 40 -20.48 -8.33 4.75
N VAL A 41 -20.91 -7.27 5.44
CA VAL A 41 -20.03 -6.28 6.11
C VAL A 41 -20.62 -6.02 7.49
N ASN A 42 -19.77 -5.93 8.51
CA ASN A 42 -20.15 -5.72 9.89
C ASN A 42 -19.33 -4.57 10.47
N ASN A 43 -19.99 -3.44 10.73
CA ASN A 43 -19.44 -2.29 11.43
C ASN A 43 -18.08 -1.81 10.89
N ALA A 44 -17.98 -1.64 9.57
CA ALA A 44 -16.75 -1.14 8.94
C ALA A 44 -16.58 0.36 9.22
N ASN A 45 -15.40 0.72 9.72
CA ASN A 45 -15.01 2.09 10.07
C ASN A 45 -13.61 2.37 9.54
N PHE A 46 -13.46 3.34 8.63
CA PHE A 46 -12.16 3.77 8.13
C PHE A 46 -12.25 5.09 7.37
N GLU A 47 -11.08 5.69 7.16
CA GLU A 47 -10.90 6.90 6.39
C GLU A 47 -9.85 6.70 5.31
N LEU A 48 -10.12 7.27 4.14
CA LEU A 48 -9.30 7.28 2.96
C LEU A 48 -8.99 8.73 2.59
N ALA A 49 -7.73 9.12 2.76
CA ALA A 49 -7.27 10.47 2.46
C ALA A 49 -7.29 10.73 0.94
N ALA A 50 -7.33 12.01 0.54
CA ALA A 50 -7.23 12.37 -0.87
C ALA A 50 -5.84 11.99 -1.41
N GLY A 51 -5.80 11.41 -2.62
CA GLY A 51 -4.56 10.97 -3.27
C GLY A 51 -3.95 9.71 -2.67
N GLN A 52 -4.55 9.13 -1.63
CA GLN A 52 -4.05 7.92 -1.00
C GLN A 52 -4.49 6.66 -1.77
N VAL A 53 -3.61 5.67 -1.81
CA VAL A 53 -3.92 4.29 -2.21
C VAL A 53 -4.21 3.45 -0.96
N PHE A 54 -5.40 2.86 -0.91
CA PHE A 54 -5.85 2.05 0.21
C PHE A 54 -6.25 0.67 -0.27
N ALA A 55 -5.54 -0.34 0.22
CA ALA A 55 -5.78 -1.73 -0.11
C ALA A 55 -6.74 -2.36 0.90
N ILE A 56 -7.71 -3.12 0.41
CA ILE A 56 -8.57 -3.98 1.24
C ILE A 56 -8.21 -5.43 0.94
N MET A 57 -7.85 -6.15 1.99
CA MET A 57 -7.36 -7.52 1.97
C MET A 57 -8.22 -8.47 2.77
N GLY A 58 -8.03 -9.78 2.57
CA GLY A 58 -8.68 -10.84 3.33
C GLY A 58 -9.06 -12.04 2.45
N LEU A 59 -9.47 -13.14 3.08
CA LEU A 59 -9.88 -14.34 2.37
C LEU A 59 -11.13 -14.14 1.49
N SER A 60 -11.37 -15.09 0.58
CA SER A 60 -12.63 -15.15 -0.16
C SER A 60 -13.81 -15.21 0.81
N GLY A 61 -14.87 -14.44 0.54
CA GLY A 61 -16.06 -14.38 1.40
C GLY A 61 -15.95 -13.48 2.65
N SER A 62 -14.83 -12.76 2.85
CA SER A 62 -14.65 -11.84 3.97
C SER A 62 -15.41 -10.51 3.86
N GLY A 63 -16.07 -10.24 2.72
CA GLY A 63 -16.92 -9.05 2.54
C GLY A 63 -16.30 -7.89 1.74
N LYS A 64 -15.06 -8.02 1.26
CA LYS A 64 -14.32 -6.96 0.54
C LYS A 64 -15.12 -6.37 -0.64
N SER A 65 -15.52 -7.23 -1.58
CA SER A 65 -16.25 -6.80 -2.77
C SER A 65 -17.67 -6.30 -2.44
N THR A 66 -18.23 -6.68 -1.29
CA THR A 66 -19.48 -6.09 -0.78
C THR A 66 -19.22 -4.67 -0.28
N LEU A 67 -18.15 -4.47 0.49
CA LEU A 67 -17.77 -3.17 1.05
C LEU A 67 -17.52 -2.13 -0.06
N ILE A 68 -16.72 -2.44 -1.08
CA ILE A 68 -16.46 -1.50 -2.18
C ILE A 68 -17.72 -1.15 -2.97
N ARG A 69 -18.63 -2.12 -3.13
CA ARG A 69 -19.92 -1.90 -3.81
C ARG A 69 -20.90 -1.10 -2.96
N CYS A 70 -20.80 -1.15 -1.63
CA CYS A 70 -21.52 -0.26 -0.74
C CYS A 70 -20.99 1.17 -0.83
N ILE A 71 -19.67 1.37 -0.96
CA ILE A 71 -19.07 2.71 -1.15
C ILE A 71 -19.54 3.35 -2.44
N ASN A 72 -19.57 2.60 -3.55
CA ASN A 72 -20.18 3.05 -4.80
C ASN A 72 -21.72 3.05 -4.75
N ARG A 73 -22.33 2.53 -3.68
CA ARG A 73 -23.78 2.31 -3.50
C ARG A 73 -24.45 1.47 -4.63
N LEU A 74 -23.69 0.59 -5.27
CA LEU A 74 -24.23 -0.47 -6.14
C LEU A 74 -24.96 -1.54 -5.32
N ILE A 75 -24.55 -1.70 -4.06
CA ILE A 75 -25.26 -2.46 -3.04
C ILE A 75 -25.66 -1.46 -1.97
N GLU A 76 -26.97 -1.33 -1.71
CA GLU A 76 -27.47 -0.49 -0.63
C GLU A 76 -26.99 -1.02 0.73
N PRO A 77 -26.29 -0.22 1.55
CA PRO A 77 -25.94 -0.62 2.91
C PRO A 77 -27.20 -0.83 3.75
N THR A 78 -27.13 -1.72 4.74
CA THR A 78 -28.21 -1.94 5.70
C THR A 78 -28.21 -0.87 6.79
N ALA A 79 -27.02 -0.44 7.22
CA ALA A 79 -26.82 0.63 8.19
C ALA A 79 -25.45 1.30 7.99
N GLY A 80 -25.23 2.43 8.67
CA GLY A 80 -24.01 3.23 8.61
C GLY A 80 -24.04 4.28 7.51
N LYS A 81 -22.95 5.04 7.40
CA LYS A 81 -22.83 6.20 6.52
C LYS A 81 -21.52 6.19 5.75
N ILE A 82 -21.54 6.83 4.59
CA ILE A 82 -20.38 6.98 3.70
C ILE A 82 -20.34 8.45 3.30
N TYR A 83 -19.30 9.15 3.73
CA TYR A 83 -19.10 10.55 3.41
C TYR A 83 -18.01 10.67 2.35
N LEU A 84 -18.25 11.57 1.41
CA LEU A 84 -17.27 12.05 0.44
C LEU A 84 -17.04 13.53 0.70
N ASP A 85 -15.83 13.86 1.12
CA ASP A 85 -15.34 15.23 1.19
C ASP A 85 -14.67 15.60 -0.13
N ASP A 86 -15.33 16.47 -0.90
CA ASP A 86 -14.83 17.03 -2.15
C ASP A 86 -14.38 18.48 -1.88
N PRO A 87 -13.13 18.86 -2.22
CA PRO A 87 -12.64 20.22 -2.01
C PRO A 87 -13.53 21.32 -2.61
N ASP A 88 -14.26 21.00 -3.69
CA ASP A 88 -15.08 21.96 -4.43
C ASP A 88 -16.53 22.03 -3.88
N GLN A 89 -17.00 20.98 -3.19
CA GLN A 89 -18.42 20.81 -2.82
C GLN A 89 -18.64 20.52 -1.33
N GLY A 90 -17.57 20.41 -0.54
CA GLY A 90 -17.61 20.03 0.87
C GLY A 90 -17.95 18.55 1.09
N GLU A 91 -18.29 18.24 2.34
CA GLU A 91 -18.68 16.89 2.76
C GLU A 91 -20.10 16.54 2.33
N ARG A 92 -20.26 15.40 1.66
CA ARG A 92 -21.54 14.87 1.18
C ARG A 92 -21.76 13.44 1.65
N ASP A 93 -22.95 13.15 2.18
CA ASP A 93 -23.34 11.78 2.57
C ASP A 93 -23.89 11.00 1.36
N ILE A 94 -23.09 10.05 0.84
CA ILE A 94 -23.44 9.21 -0.32
C ILE A 94 -24.68 8.34 -0.03
N THR A 95 -24.90 7.95 1.21
CA THR A 95 -26.04 7.10 1.60
C THR A 95 -27.36 7.85 1.53
N ALA A 96 -27.33 9.17 1.72
CA ALA A 96 -28.50 10.04 1.68
C ALA A 96 -28.82 10.61 0.29
N MET A 97 -27.92 10.44 -0.70
CA MET A 97 -28.11 10.99 -2.05
C MET A 97 -29.36 10.43 -2.75
N SER A 98 -30.01 11.28 -3.53
CA SER A 98 -31.01 10.84 -4.49
C SER A 98 -30.37 10.07 -5.66
N MET A 99 -31.16 9.29 -6.39
CA MET A 99 -30.67 8.55 -7.56
C MET A 99 -30.03 9.43 -8.66
N PRO A 100 -30.57 10.63 -8.99
CA PRO A 100 -29.92 11.55 -9.91
C PRO A 100 -28.54 12.02 -9.41
N GLU A 101 -28.43 12.47 -8.16
CA GLU A 101 -27.15 12.92 -7.57
C GLU A 101 -26.12 11.79 -7.56
N LEU A 102 -26.55 10.57 -7.19
CA LEU A 102 -25.68 9.39 -7.18
C LEU A 102 -25.17 9.02 -8.59
N ARG A 103 -26.00 9.22 -9.64
CA ARG A 103 -25.58 8.99 -11.03
C ARG A 103 -24.56 10.03 -11.48
N GLU A 104 -24.77 11.30 -11.12
CA GLU A 104 -23.81 12.38 -11.42
C GLU A 104 -22.47 12.11 -10.72
N LEU A 105 -22.49 11.74 -9.43
CA LEU A 105 -21.31 11.38 -8.67
C LEU A 105 -20.52 10.25 -9.37
N ARG A 106 -21.22 9.19 -9.77
CA ARG A 106 -20.61 8.04 -10.49
C ARG A 106 -20.12 8.38 -11.88
N ALA A 107 -20.73 9.34 -12.56
CA ALA A 107 -20.30 9.74 -13.89
C ALA A 107 -19.02 10.59 -13.85
N ASN A 108 -18.89 11.47 -12.84
CA ASN A 108 -17.89 12.54 -12.85
C ASN A 108 -16.77 12.37 -11.79
N HIS A 109 -17.03 11.69 -10.68
CA HIS A 109 -16.09 11.65 -9.54
C HIS A 109 -15.57 10.25 -9.23
N MET A 110 -16.29 9.19 -9.61
CA MET A 110 -15.92 7.80 -9.28
C MET A 110 -15.77 6.95 -10.54
N SER A 111 -14.77 6.10 -10.57
CA SER A 111 -14.67 5.02 -11.56
C SER A 111 -14.58 3.67 -10.87
N MET A 112 -15.01 2.60 -11.56
CA MET A 112 -14.98 1.26 -10.99
C MET A 112 -14.40 0.23 -11.96
N VAL A 113 -13.48 -0.58 -11.44
CA VAL A 113 -12.97 -1.81 -12.08
C VAL A 113 -13.58 -3.00 -11.37
N PHE A 114 -14.24 -3.87 -12.13
CA PHE A 114 -14.92 -5.06 -11.61
C PHE A 114 -14.04 -6.30 -11.77
N GLN A 115 -14.18 -7.26 -10.84
CA GLN A 115 -13.49 -8.55 -10.90
C GLN A 115 -13.86 -9.34 -12.18
N ARG A 116 -15.14 -9.31 -12.60
CA ARG A 116 -15.56 -9.80 -13.92
C ARG A 116 -15.58 -8.62 -14.87
N PHE A 117 -14.97 -8.78 -16.05
CA PHE A 117 -14.60 -7.70 -16.98
C PHE A 117 -15.71 -6.69 -17.29
N ALA A 118 -16.99 -7.08 -17.15
CA ALA A 118 -18.16 -6.22 -17.27
C ALA A 118 -18.10 -5.35 -18.55
N LEU A 119 -17.57 -5.94 -19.63
CA LEU A 119 -17.48 -5.32 -20.94
C LEU A 119 -18.79 -5.57 -21.69
N PHE A 120 -19.20 -4.60 -22.49
CA PHE A 120 -20.33 -4.73 -23.38
C PHE A 120 -19.91 -5.56 -24.59
N PRO A 121 -20.51 -6.76 -24.81
CA PRO A 121 -20.07 -7.67 -25.86
C PRO A 121 -20.40 -7.19 -27.27
N HIS A 122 -21.35 -6.25 -27.39
CA HIS A 122 -21.81 -5.66 -28.66
C HIS A 122 -21.09 -4.35 -29.00
N ARG A 123 -20.06 -3.98 -28.24
CA ARG A 123 -19.24 -2.78 -28.45
C ARG A 123 -17.79 -3.18 -28.64
N THR A 124 -17.05 -2.40 -29.42
CA THR A 124 -15.60 -2.60 -29.59
C THR A 124 -14.85 -2.30 -28.30
N VAL A 125 -13.57 -2.65 -28.26
CA VAL A 125 -12.66 -2.31 -27.16
C VAL A 125 -12.57 -0.80 -26.94
N LEU A 126 -12.46 -0.02 -28.02
CA LEU A 126 -12.44 1.44 -27.94
C LEU A 126 -13.76 1.98 -27.38
N GLU A 127 -14.90 1.51 -27.89
CA GLU A 127 -16.22 1.91 -27.41
C GLU A 127 -16.45 1.55 -25.94
N ASN A 128 -15.97 0.39 -25.49
CA ASN A 128 -15.98 0.01 -24.08
C ASN A 128 -15.12 0.96 -23.24
N THR A 129 -13.93 1.30 -23.73
CA THR A 129 -12.98 2.19 -23.03
C THR A 129 -13.55 3.59 -22.86
N VAL A 130 -14.23 4.12 -23.87
CA VAL A 130 -14.72 5.51 -23.85
C VAL A 130 -16.15 5.65 -23.34
N TYR A 131 -16.82 4.55 -22.97
CA TYR A 131 -18.21 4.55 -22.56
C TYR A 131 -18.51 5.54 -21.42
N GLY A 132 -17.63 5.68 -20.44
CA GLY A 132 -17.82 6.65 -19.36
C GLY A 132 -17.81 8.11 -19.87
N LEU A 133 -16.98 8.42 -20.86
CA LEU A 133 -16.91 9.75 -21.49
C LEU A 133 -18.15 10.04 -22.35
N GLU A 134 -18.69 9.01 -23.03
CA GLU A 134 -19.97 9.10 -23.74
C GLU A 134 -21.12 9.45 -22.78
N ILE A 135 -21.17 8.82 -21.60
CA ILE A 135 -22.17 9.12 -20.58
C ILE A 135 -22.01 10.52 -19.98
N GLN A 136 -20.78 11.05 -19.91
CA GLN A 136 -20.52 12.45 -19.55
C GLN A 136 -20.91 13.44 -20.67
N GLY A 137 -21.30 12.96 -21.85
CA GLY A 137 -21.66 13.80 -23.00
C GLY A 137 -20.46 14.35 -23.77
N ARG A 138 -19.25 13.79 -23.60
CA ARG A 138 -18.06 14.25 -24.33
C ARG A 138 -18.15 13.88 -25.82
N PRO A 139 -17.68 14.75 -26.74
CA PRO A 139 -17.70 14.47 -28.17
C PRO A 139 -16.90 13.21 -28.53
N TRP A 140 -17.44 12.39 -29.45
CA TRP A 140 -16.81 11.12 -29.85
C TRP A 140 -15.34 11.25 -30.22
N LYS A 141 -14.95 12.30 -30.95
CA LYS A 141 -13.56 12.50 -31.38
C LYS A 141 -12.60 12.62 -30.19
N GLU A 142 -12.94 13.46 -29.20
CA GLU A 142 -12.14 13.64 -27.99
C GLU A 142 -12.11 12.35 -27.15
N SER A 143 -13.27 11.71 -27.00
CA SER A 143 -13.42 10.45 -26.30
C SER A 143 -12.55 9.36 -26.92
N ALA A 144 -12.59 9.19 -28.24
CA ALA A 144 -11.80 8.21 -28.97
C ALA A 144 -10.29 8.47 -28.87
N ASP A 145 -9.85 9.73 -28.94
CA ASP A 145 -8.43 10.09 -28.77
C ASP A 145 -7.94 9.76 -27.36
N THR A 146 -8.76 10.02 -26.34
CA THR A 146 -8.47 9.64 -24.94
C THR A 146 -8.44 8.12 -24.78
N GLY A 147 -9.44 7.43 -25.33
CA GLY A 147 -9.53 5.97 -25.30
C GLY A 147 -8.31 5.29 -25.92
N ARG A 148 -7.84 5.76 -27.08
CA ARG A 148 -6.62 5.22 -27.72
C ARG A 148 -5.38 5.39 -26.86
N LYS A 149 -5.20 6.54 -26.20
CA LYS A 149 -4.08 6.75 -25.26
C LYS A 149 -4.14 5.78 -24.08
N MET A 150 -5.33 5.54 -23.53
CA MET A 150 -5.49 4.59 -22.44
C MET A 150 -5.26 3.15 -22.89
N LEU A 151 -5.68 2.80 -24.12
CA LEU A 151 -5.42 1.49 -24.72
C LEU A 151 -3.93 1.27 -25.00
N GLU A 152 -3.22 2.30 -25.45
CA GLU A 152 -1.77 2.26 -25.63
C GLU A 152 -1.05 2.00 -24.31
N MET A 153 -1.44 2.72 -23.25
CA MET A 153 -0.89 2.54 -21.89
C MET A 153 -1.06 1.11 -21.38
N VAL A 154 -2.21 0.47 -21.64
CA VAL A 154 -2.43 -0.94 -21.25
C VAL A 154 -1.95 -1.95 -22.29
N GLY A 155 -1.25 -1.53 -23.35
CA GLY A 155 -0.71 -2.41 -24.37
C GLY A 155 -1.77 -3.11 -25.23
N LEU A 156 -2.85 -2.40 -25.58
CA LEU A 156 -3.99 -2.87 -26.39
C LEU A 156 -4.33 -1.92 -27.56
N ALA A 157 -3.41 -1.05 -27.97
CA ALA A 157 -3.64 -0.10 -29.07
C ALA A 157 -4.13 -0.78 -30.37
N GLU A 158 -3.54 -1.92 -30.74
CA GLU A 158 -3.88 -2.67 -31.95
C GLU A 158 -5.25 -3.36 -31.88
N TRP A 159 -5.83 -3.47 -30.68
CA TRP A 159 -7.08 -4.18 -30.42
C TRP A 159 -8.28 -3.23 -30.31
N ALA A 160 -8.10 -1.94 -30.57
CA ALA A 160 -9.12 -0.90 -30.41
C ALA A 160 -10.46 -1.24 -31.12
N GLU A 161 -10.39 -1.83 -32.32
CA GLU A 161 -11.56 -2.17 -33.13
C GLU A 161 -12.08 -3.59 -32.90
N ALA A 162 -11.39 -4.40 -32.09
CA ALA A 162 -11.81 -5.76 -31.77
C ALA A 162 -13.00 -5.75 -30.79
N TYR A 163 -13.72 -6.87 -30.72
CA TYR A 163 -14.78 -7.12 -29.75
C TYR A 163 -14.26 -7.92 -28.54
N PRO A 164 -14.88 -7.78 -27.35
CA PRO A 164 -14.44 -8.51 -26.15
C PRO A 164 -14.33 -10.03 -26.32
N SER A 165 -15.15 -10.65 -27.17
CA SER A 165 -15.10 -12.09 -27.46
C SER A 165 -13.82 -12.55 -28.16
N GLU A 166 -13.09 -11.62 -28.78
CA GLU A 166 -11.84 -11.88 -29.51
C GLU A 166 -10.61 -11.74 -28.59
N LEU A 167 -10.80 -11.41 -27.32
CA LEU A 167 -9.75 -11.12 -26.36
C LEU A 167 -9.62 -12.22 -25.30
N SER A 168 -8.39 -12.45 -24.85
CA SER A 168 -8.15 -13.26 -23.64
C SER A 168 -8.70 -12.58 -22.39
N GLY A 169 -8.92 -13.35 -21.30
CA GLY A 169 -9.40 -12.78 -20.04
C GLY A 169 -8.53 -11.65 -19.50
N GLY A 170 -7.20 -11.81 -19.56
CA GLY A 170 -6.26 -10.76 -19.14
C GLY A 170 -6.34 -9.50 -20.02
N MET A 171 -6.58 -9.65 -21.33
CA MET A 171 -6.84 -8.51 -22.21
C MET A 171 -8.16 -7.82 -21.85
N GLN A 172 -9.23 -8.57 -21.58
CA GLN A 172 -10.51 -7.98 -21.17
C GLN A 172 -10.40 -7.22 -19.84
N GLN A 173 -9.58 -7.70 -18.89
CA GLN A 173 -9.30 -6.98 -17.65
C GLN A 173 -8.58 -5.65 -17.89
N ARG A 174 -7.60 -5.65 -18.79
CA ARG A 174 -6.89 -4.42 -19.22
C ARG A 174 -7.82 -3.42 -19.90
N VAL A 175 -8.80 -3.86 -20.69
CA VAL A 175 -9.86 -2.96 -21.22
C VAL A 175 -10.70 -2.36 -20.08
N GLY A 176 -11.05 -3.16 -19.07
CA GLY A 176 -11.77 -2.68 -17.89
C GLY A 176 -10.98 -1.61 -17.11
N LEU A 177 -9.66 -1.78 -16.99
CA LEU A 177 -8.76 -0.80 -16.40
C LEU A 177 -8.67 0.46 -17.25
N ALA A 178 -8.45 0.34 -18.55
CA ALA A 178 -8.40 1.46 -19.49
C ALA A 178 -9.69 2.30 -19.44
N ARG A 179 -10.86 1.64 -19.36
CA ARG A 179 -12.17 2.29 -19.19
C ARG A 179 -12.24 3.13 -17.91
N ALA A 180 -11.77 2.59 -16.79
CA ALA A 180 -11.76 3.34 -15.54
C ALA A 180 -10.77 4.52 -15.58
N LEU A 181 -9.60 4.32 -16.21
CA LEU A 181 -8.57 5.34 -16.35
C LEU A 181 -8.99 6.50 -17.25
N ALA A 182 -9.75 6.21 -18.31
CA ALA A 182 -10.23 7.19 -19.28
C ALA A 182 -11.13 8.27 -18.65
N THR A 183 -11.89 7.94 -17.61
CA THR A 183 -12.92 8.83 -17.03
C THR A 183 -12.41 10.00 -16.18
N GLU A 184 -11.09 10.22 -16.07
CA GLU A 184 -10.47 11.30 -15.25
C GLU A 184 -10.99 11.40 -13.81
N ALA A 185 -11.65 10.35 -13.31
CA ALA A 185 -12.31 10.34 -12.02
C ALA A 185 -11.31 10.52 -10.87
N LYS A 186 -11.67 11.36 -9.89
CA LYS A 186 -10.86 11.62 -8.69
C LYS A 186 -10.73 10.38 -7.79
N ILE A 187 -11.73 9.50 -7.81
CA ILE A 187 -11.78 8.26 -7.01
C ILE A 187 -11.85 7.05 -7.92
N MET A 188 -10.95 6.09 -7.70
CA MET A 188 -10.96 4.81 -8.39
C MET A 188 -11.23 3.67 -7.41
N LEU A 189 -12.29 2.91 -7.68
CA LEU A 189 -12.69 1.73 -6.92
C LEU A 189 -12.34 0.48 -7.72
N MET A 190 -11.48 -0.40 -7.22
CA MET A 190 -11.01 -1.56 -7.98
C MET A 190 -11.23 -2.85 -7.22
N ASP A 191 -11.93 -3.80 -7.82
CA ASP A 191 -12.23 -5.10 -7.22
C ASP A 191 -11.40 -6.19 -7.91
N GLU A 192 -10.25 -6.53 -7.33
CA GLU A 192 -9.24 -7.44 -7.90
C GLU A 192 -8.83 -7.09 -9.35
N PRO A 193 -8.34 -5.87 -9.61
CA PRO A 193 -8.07 -5.38 -10.96
C PRO A 193 -6.94 -6.12 -11.70
N PHE A 194 -6.16 -6.95 -11.01
CA PHE A 194 -4.97 -7.59 -11.57
C PHE A 194 -4.97 -9.12 -11.50
N SER A 195 -6.04 -9.72 -10.95
CA SER A 195 -6.10 -11.16 -10.64
C SER A 195 -6.09 -12.09 -11.86
N ALA A 196 -6.54 -11.63 -13.03
CA ALA A 196 -6.52 -12.41 -14.28
C ALA A 196 -5.36 -12.03 -15.21
N LEU A 197 -4.41 -11.21 -14.73
CA LEU A 197 -3.20 -10.83 -15.46
C LEU A 197 -2.06 -11.82 -15.18
N ASP A 198 -1.28 -12.09 -16.22
CA ASP A 198 0.00 -12.79 -16.09
C ASP A 198 1.00 -11.98 -15.24
N PRO A 199 2.00 -12.63 -14.62
CA PRO A 199 2.88 -11.96 -13.67
C PRO A 199 3.65 -10.75 -14.23
N LEU A 200 4.08 -10.79 -15.50
CA LEU A 200 4.87 -9.70 -16.08
C LEU A 200 3.99 -8.48 -16.37
N ILE A 201 2.83 -8.70 -16.98
CA ILE A 201 1.87 -7.64 -17.26
C ILE A 201 1.28 -7.10 -15.95
N ARG A 202 1.08 -7.94 -14.93
CA ARG A 202 0.65 -7.51 -13.60
C ARG A 202 1.61 -6.45 -13.05
N VAL A 203 2.90 -6.75 -12.92
CA VAL A 203 3.90 -5.80 -12.39
C VAL A 203 3.91 -4.51 -13.21
N HIS A 204 3.90 -4.62 -14.54
CA HIS A 204 3.86 -3.44 -15.41
C HIS A 204 2.62 -2.56 -15.15
N MET A 205 1.43 -3.16 -15.02
CA MET A 205 0.19 -2.42 -14.77
C MET A 205 0.14 -1.81 -13.36
N GLN A 206 0.71 -2.47 -12.36
CA GLN A 206 0.85 -1.90 -11.02
C GLN A 206 1.76 -0.67 -11.03
N GLN A 207 2.88 -0.73 -11.77
CA GLN A 207 3.77 0.42 -11.96
C GLN A 207 3.08 1.59 -12.68
N GLU A 208 2.31 1.32 -13.74
CA GLU A 208 1.55 2.36 -14.42
C GLU A 208 0.49 2.98 -13.49
N LEU A 209 -0.15 2.17 -12.63
CA LEU A 209 -1.10 2.68 -11.64
C LEU A 209 -0.43 3.63 -10.64
N LEU A 210 0.76 3.27 -10.14
CA LEU A 210 1.55 4.11 -9.25
C LEU A 210 1.94 5.43 -9.93
N LYS A 211 2.46 5.39 -11.16
CA LYS A 211 2.77 6.61 -11.95
C LYS A 211 1.56 7.51 -12.14
N ILE A 212 0.37 6.93 -12.36
CA ILE A 212 -0.88 7.68 -12.51
C ILE A 212 -1.26 8.34 -11.19
N GLN A 213 -1.15 7.62 -10.08
CA GLN A 213 -1.42 8.16 -8.76
C GLN A 213 -0.44 9.29 -8.41
N GLU A 214 0.86 9.13 -8.66
CA GLU A 214 1.88 10.16 -8.40
C GLU A 214 1.60 11.43 -9.20
N ARG A 215 1.24 11.28 -10.49
CA ARG A 215 1.03 12.43 -11.38
C ARG A 215 -0.29 13.16 -11.14
N LEU A 216 -1.35 12.43 -10.81
CA LEU A 216 -2.72 12.97 -10.79
C LEU A 216 -3.35 13.02 -9.39
N ALA A 217 -2.64 12.56 -8.35
CA ALA A 217 -3.11 12.48 -6.97
C ALA A 217 -4.52 11.83 -6.87
N ARG A 218 -4.75 10.76 -7.65
CA ARG A 218 -6.03 10.04 -7.63
C ARG A 218 -6.16 9.25 -6.33
N THR A 219 -7.35 9.25 -5.77
CA THR A 219 -7.67 8.45 -4.57
C THR A 219 -8.06 7.05 -5.02
N ILE A 220 -7.34 6.02 -4.56
CA ILE A 220 -7.53 4.65 -5.02
C ILE A 220 -7.95 3.78 -3.84
N LEU A 221 -9.08 3.10 -3.97
CA LEU A 221 -9.46 2.00 -3.10
C LEU A 221 -9.46 0.72 -3.91
N PHE A 222 -8.54 -0.20 -3.63
CA PHE A 222 -8.46 -1.45 -4.37
C PHE A 222 -8.56 -2.66 -3.45
N ILE A 223 -9.16 -3.73 -3.95
CA ILE A 223 -9.26 -5.02 -3.28
C ILE A 223 -8.27 -5.97 -3.91
N THR A 224 -7.56 -6.70 -3.07
CA THR A 224 -6.74 -7.83 -3.49
C THR A 224 -6.81 -8.97 -2.48
N HIS A 225 -6.43 -10.16 -2.93
CA HIS A 225 -6.15 -11.32 -2.07
C HIS A 225 -4.65 -11.57 -1.94
N ASP A 226 -3.81 -10.85 -2.69
CA ASP A 226 -2.36 -10.97 -2.72
C ASP A 226 -1.74 -9.91 -1.80
N LEU A 227 -0.96 -10.37 -0.82
CA LEU A 227 -0.34 -9.52 0.19
C LEU A 227 0.80 -8.69 -0.39
N ASP A 228 1.58 -9.27 -1.30
CA ASP A 228 2.70 -8.58 -1.91
C ASP A 228 2.19 -7.43 -2.78
N GLU A 229 1.04 -7.62 -3.44
CA GLU A 229 0.36 -6.57 -4.19
C GLU A 229 -0.15 -5.42 -3.30
N ALA A 230 -0.74 -5.76 -2.15
CA ALA A 230 -1.19 -4.75 -1.19
C ALA A 230 -0.02 -3.96 -0.61
N MET A 231 1.10 -4.62 -0.34
CA MET A 231 2.32 -4.00 0.17
C MET A 231 3.03 -3.15 -0.88
N TYR A 232 3.01 -3.57 -2.14
CA TYR A 232 3.68 -2.87 -3.23
C TYR A 232 2.97 -1.57 -3.62
N ILE A 233 1.62 -1.55 -3.58
CA ILE A 233 0.84 -0.43 -4.12
C ILE A 233 0.15 0.40 -3.03
N GLY A 234 -0.18 -0.20 -1.88
CA GLY A 234 -1.01 0.43 -0.85
C GLY A 234 -0.22 1.28 0.14
N ASP A 235 -0.61 2.54 0.29
CA ASP A 235 -0.13 3.40 1.40
C ASP A 235 -0.67 2.89 2.75
N ARG A 236 -1.89 2.36 2.73
CA ARG A 236 -2.57 1.75 3.88
C ARG A 236 -3.28 0.48 3.46
N ILE A 237 -3.29 -0.50 4.35
CA ILE A 237 -3.93 -1.79 4.15
C ILE A 237 -4.96 -2.00 5.27
N ALA A 238 -6.18 -2.35 4.88
CA ALA A 238 -7.19 -2.89 5.78
C ALA A 238 -7.35 -4.40 5.54
N ILE A 239 -7.16 -5.19 6.59
CA ILE A 239 -7.40 -6.63 6.55
C ILE A 239 -8.82 -6.89 7.07
N MET A 240 -9.60 -7.62 6.28
CA MET A 240 -10.98 -8.02 6.60
C MET A 240 -11.07 -9.51 6.87
N ASP A 241 -11.76 -9.87 7.95
CA ASP A 241 -12.15 -11.24 8.26
C ASP A 241 -13.63 -11.31 8.65
N ALA A 242 -14.34 -12.30 8.12
CA ALA A 242 -15.76 -12.55 8.41
C ALA A 242 -16.68 -11.31 8.38
N GLY A 243 -16.42 -10.35 7.48
CA GLY A 243 -17.21 -9.11 7.33
C GLY A 243 -16.72 -7.94 8.17
N LYS A 244 -15.77 -8.15 9.09
CA LYS A 244 -15.20 -7.11 9.96
C LYS A 244 -13.83 -6.68 9.46
N ILE A 245 -13.48 -5.41 9.65
CA ILE A 245 -12.10 -4.95 9.52
C ILE A 245 -11.37 -5.32 10.81
N VAL A 246 -10.35 -6.16 10.72
CA VAL A 246 -9.60 -6.64 11.90
C VAL A 246 -8.35 -5.81 12.19
N GLN A 247 -7.74 -5.22 11.17
CA GLN A 247 -6.60 -4.33 11.33
C GLN A 247 -6.52 -3.35 10.15
N ILE A 248 -6.14 -2.11 10.44
CA ILE A 248 -5.74 -1.12 9.45
C ILE A 248 -4.37 -0.59 9.86
N GLY A 249 -3.44 -0.50 8.92
CA GLY A 249 -2.11 0.05 9.17
C GLY A 249 -1.37 0.32 7.86
N THR A 250 -0.15 0.85 7.97
CA THR A 250 0.79 0.87 6.85
C THR A 250 1.24 -0.56 6.52
N PRO A 251 1.77 -0.83 5.31
CA PRO A 251 2.39 -2.11 4.99
C PRO A 251 3.38 -2.61 6.07
N GLU A 252 4.19 -1.70 6.59
CA GLU A 252 5.17 -1.98 7.64
C GLU A 252 4.53 -2.33 8.99
N GLU A 253 3.49 -1.61 9.42
CA GLU A 253 2.75 -1.94 10.66
C GLU A 253 2.05 -3.29 10.57
N ILE A 254 1.54 -3.64 9.38
CA ILE A 254 0.88 -4.93 9.13
C ILE A 254 1.88 -6.08 9.27
N LEU A 255 3.11 -5.91 8.74
CA LEU A 255 4.19 -6.90 8.88
C LEU A 255 4.72 -7.01 10.30
N THR A 256 5.03 -5.87 10.92
CA THR A 256 5.81 -5.82 12.15
C THR A 256 4.97 -5.93 13.42
N ASN A 257 3.69 -5.57 13.34
CA ASN A 257 2.77 -5.57 14.48
C ASN A 257 1.38 -6.14 14.13
N PRO A 258 1.29 -7.43 13.79
CA PRO A 258 0.01 -8.09 13.55
C PRO A 258 -0.84 -8.13 14.83
N ARG A 259 -2.06 -7.57 14.79
CA ARG A 259 -2.96 -7.44 15.96
C ARG A 259 -3.74 -8.70 16.29
N THR A 260 -3.82 -9.67 15.37
CA THR A 260 -4.52 -10.93 15.57
C THR A 260 -3.73 -12.09 14.99
N GLU A 261 -3.99 -13.31 15.47
CA GLU A 261 -3.40 -14.52 14.91
C GLU A 261 -3.78 -14.74 13.44
N TYR A 262 -4.96 -14.27 13.03
CA TYR A 262 -5.35 -14.24 11.62
C TYR A 262 -4.39 -13.37 10.80
N VAL A 263 -4.12 -12.14 11.24
CA VAL A 263 -3.20 -11.23 10.54
C VAL A 263 -1.78 -11.79 10.55
N ALA A 264 -1.32 -12.36 11.67
CA ALA A 264 0.00 -12.97 11.78
C ALA A 264 0.21 -14.11 10.76
N ARG A 265 -0.80 -14.97 10.55
CA ARG A 265 -0.76 -16.03 9.53
C ARG A 265 -0.74 -15.48 8.11
N PHE A 266 -1.38 -14.34 7.85
CA PHE A 266 -1.32 -13.69 6.54
C PHE A 266 0.08 -13.21 6.19
N VAL A 267 0.78 -12.61 7.15
CA VAL A 267 2.10 -11.97 6.92
C VAL A 267 3.29 -12.91 7.06
N GLU A 268 3.07 -14.14 7.55
CA GLU A 268 4.11 -15.13 7.81
C GLU A 268 5.02 -15.38 6.61
N HIS A 269 4.48 -15.36 5.38
CA HIS A 269 5.21 -15.67 4.15
C HIS A 269 5.55 -14.45 3.30
N ALA A 270 5.15 -13.25 3.72
CA ALA A 270 5.42 -12.01 2.99
C ALA A 270 6.92 -11.71 2.90
N ASP A 271 7.37 -11.11 1.80
CA ASP A 271 8.74 -10.62 1.67
C ASP A 271 8.90 -9.27 2.41
N PRO A 272 9.69 -9.20 3.49
CA PRO A 272 9.87 -7.94 4.22
C PRO A 272 10.80 -6.94 3.53
N THR A 273 11.57 -7.37 2.51
CA THR A 273 12.72 -6.60 2.02
C THR A 273 12.35 -5.26 1.39
N ASN A 274 11.20 -5.18 0.73
CA ASN A 274 10.74 -3.95 0.08
C ASN A 274 9.79 -3.10 0.95
N VAL A 275 9.57 -3.51 2.20
CA VAL A 275 8.56 -2.89 3.07
C VAL A 275 9.16 -2.41 4.38
N ILE A 276 10.02 -3.22 5.01
CA ILE A 276 10.67 -2.83 6.26
C ILE A 276 11.74 -1.79 5.97
N THR A 277 11.70 -0.70 6.71
CA THR A 277 12.61 0.43 6.53
C THR A 277 13.77 0.42 7.52
N ALA A 278 14.81 1.18 7.22
CA ALA A 278 15.96 1.42 8.08
C ALA A 278 15.53 1.90 9.48
N ARG A 279 14.51 2.77 9.55
CA ARG A 279 13.94 3.30 10.80
C ARG A 279 13.45 2.20 11.72
N THR A 280 12.88 1.14 11.17
CA THR A 280 12.25 0.06 11.95
C THR A 280 13.28 -0.88 12.55
N ILE A 281 14.36 -1.16 11.82
CA ILE A 281 15.38 -2.12 12.26
C ILE A 281 16.61 -1.47 12.90
N MET A 282 16.79 -0.15 12.80
CA MET A 282 17.96 0.51 13.41
C MET A 282 17.94 0.41 14.93
N LEU A 283 19.13 0.33 15.52
CA LEU A 283 19.33 0.62 16.92
C LEU A 283 19.47 2.13 17.10
N PRO A 284 18.53 2.78 17.80
CA PRO A 284 18.57 4.22 17.92
C PRO A 284 19.64 4.66 18.92
N PHE A 285 20.33 5.76 18.64
CA PHE A 285 21.43 6.26 19.49
C PHE A 285 20.96 6.70 20.89
N ASP A 286 19.68 7.00 21.06
CA ASP A 286 19.03 7.36 22.32
C ASP A 286 18.37 6.17 23.04
N GLY A 287 18.41 4.96 22.46
CA GLY A 287 17.72 3.76 22.98
C GLY A 287 18.44 2.98 24.08
N GLY A 288 19.51 3.52 24.69
CA GLY A 288 20.28 2.86 25.75
C GLY A 288 21.22 1.73 25.28
N TRP A 289 21.30 1.48 23.98
CA TRP A 289 22.19 0.50 23.36
C TRP A 289 23.66 0.95 23.28
N PHE A 290 23.90 2.25 23.49
CA PHE A 290 25.20 2.89 23.33
C PHE A 290 25.74 3.43 24.66
N GLU A 291 27.05 3.42 24.79
CA GLU A 291 27.79 4.08 25.87
C GLU A 291 28.72 5.15 25.29
N THR A 292 28.91 6.24 26.04
CA THR A 292 29.83 7.31 25.64
C THR A 292 31.25 6.89 25.99
N VAL A 293 32.11 6.79 24.97
CA VAL A 293 33.52 6.41 25.13
C VAL A 293 34.43 7.62 25.25
N ASP A 294 34.04 8.75 24.65
CA ASP A 294 34.71 10.03 24.78
C ASP A 294 33.71 11.17 24.54
N SER A 295 33.95 12.34 25.14
CA SER A 295 33.12 13.53 24.99
C SER A 295 33.96 14.80 25.08
N GLY A 296 33.83 15.68 24.09
CA GLY A 296 34.57 16.94 24.01
C GLY A 296 33.74 18.07 23.38
N GLY A 297 34.37 19.21 23.11
CA GLY A 297 33.71 20.39 22.52
C GLY A 297 33.15 20.16 21.11
N ASP A 298 33.70 19.19 20.38
CA ASP A 298 33.31 18.87 19.01
C ASP A 298 32.18 17.82 18.90
N GLY A 299 31.79 17.19 20.02
CA GLY A 299 30.78 16.13 20.02
C GLY A 299 31.04 15.01 21.04
N ARG A 300 30.33 13.91 20.85
CA ARG A 300 30.43 12.68 21.65
C ARG A 300 30.75 11.48 20.78
N TRP A 301 31.67 10.65 21.24
CA TRP A 301 31.95 9.34 20.68
C TRP A 301 31.14 8.28 21.43
N LEU A 302 30.39 7.48 20.67
CA LEU A 302 29.54 6.42 21.18
C LEU A 302 30.05 5.07 20.69
N ALA A 303 30.01 4.06 21.55
CA ALA A 303 30.18 2.67 21.16
C ALA A 303 28.93 1.86 21.52
N ARG A 304 28.60 0.85 20.71
CA ARG A 304 27.53 -0.10 21.06
C ARG A 304 28.00 -0.95 22.23
N ARG A 305 27.15 -1.14 23.23
CA ARG A 305 27.46 -2.00 24.38
C ARG A 305 27.80 -3.41 23.91
N GLY A 306 28.95 -3.92 24.33
CA GLY A 306 29.47 -5.22 23.90
C GLY A 306 30.23 -5.22 22.56
N GLN A 307 30.29 -4.08 21.85
CA GLN A 307 31.07 -3.92 20.61
C GLN A 307 31.91 -2.60 20.65
N PRO A 308 32.91 -2.50 21.54
CA PRO A 308 33.69 -1.26 21.70
C PRO A 308 34.64 -0.94 20.53
N HIS A 309 34.80 -1.87 19.59
CA HIS A 309 35.72 -1.74 18.46
C HIS A 309 35.18 -0.85 17.33
N VAL A 310 33.88 -0.55 17.32
CA VAL A 310 33.26 0.42 16.40
C VAL A 310 32.75 1.59 17.22
N THR A 311 33.15 2.80 16.83
CA THR A 311 32.77 4.04 17.51
C THR A 311 32.16 5.03 16.53
N TYR A 312 31.15 5.76 16.97
CA TYR A 312 30.37 6.71 16.19
C TYR A 312 30.51 8.11 16.79
N HIS A 313 30.89 9.08 15.98
CA HIS A 313 31.03 10.47 16.41
C HIS A 313 29.77 11.25 16.05
N LEU A 314 29.09 11.76 17.08
CA LEU A 314 27.94 12.66 16.93
C LEU A 314 28.35 14.07 17.34
N SER A 315 28.03 15.07 16.53
CA SER A 315 28.28 16.48 16.84
C SER A 315 27.45 16.94 18.05
N ALA A 316 27.79 18.09 18.63
CA ALA A 316 27.01 18.69 19.71
C ALA A 316 25.54 18.98 19.35
N SER A 317 25.22 19.12 18.05
CA SER A 317 23.85 19.29 17.55
C SER A 317 23.12 17.96 17.29
N GLY A 318 23.76 16.81 17.54
CA GLY A 318 23.20 15.49 17.27
C GLY A 318 23.38 15.01 15.83
N GLY A 319 24.13 15.74 15.01
CA GLY A 319 24.45 15.35 13.64
C GLY A 319 25.50 14.24 13.59
N PHE A 320 25.50 13.43 12.53
CA PHE A 320 26.54 12.44 12.34
C PHE A 320 27.83 13.09 11.81
N ALA A 321 28.94 12.95 12.53
CA ALA A 321 30.22 13.57 12.20
C ALA A 321 31.28 12.57 11.70
N GLY A 322 31.14 11.28 11.98
CA GLY A 322 32.06 10.25 11.49
C GLY A 322 31.96 8.93 12.26
N MET A 323 32.75 7.95 11.83
CA MET A 323 32.86 6.64 12.46
C MET A 323 34.32 6.18 12.45
N ALA A 324 34.74 5.44 13.47
CA ALA A 324 36.06 4.81 13.53
C ALA A 324 35.95 3.34 13.92
N VAL A 325 36.84 2.52 13.35
CA VAL A 325 36.97 1.08 13.63
C VAL A 325 38.38 0.84 14.16
N GLU A 326 38.49 0.26 15.35
CA GLU A 326 39.76 0.05 16.06
C GLU A 326 40.61 1.33 16.19
N GLY A 327 39.96 2.49 16.23
CA GLY A 327 40.60 3.81 16.31
C GLY A 327 40.99 4.44 14.96
N GLU A 328 40.81 3.73 13.85
CA GLU A 328 41.04 4.26 12.50
C GLU A 328 39.74 4.83 11.91
N ALA A 329 39.80 6.02 11.31
CA ALA A 329 38.64 6.65 10.70
C ALA A 329 38.14 5.83 9.50
N ALA A 330 36.86 5.46 9.53
CA ALA A 330 36.21 4.75 8.45
C ALA A 330 35.66 5.71 7.40
N THR A 331 35.66 5.27 6.14
CA THR A 331 35.04 6.04 5.06
C THR A 331 33.52 5.83 5.10
N VAL A 332 32.73 6.90 5.07
CA VAL A 332 31.27 6.81 5.01
C VAL A 332 30.81 7.24 3.63
N ARG A 333 30.01 6.41 2.97
CA ARG A 333 29.43 6.68 1.65
C ARG A 333 27.91 6.73 1.70
N SER A 334 27.29 7.48 0.81
CA SER A 334 25.84 7.42 0.64
C SER A 334 25.44 6.07 0.04
N LEU A 335 24.41 5.43 0.58
CA LEU A 335 23.87 4.19 0.04
C LEU A 335 23.42 4.37 -1.42
N ASN A 336 22.74 5.47 -1.73
CA ASN A 336 22.22 5.72 -3.08
C ASN A 336 23.35 5.80 -4.12
N GLU A 337 24.47 6.44 -3.78
CA GLU A 337 25.65 6.49 -4.67
C GLU A 337 26.24 5.09 -4.91
N VAL A 338 26.26 4.25 -3.87
CA VAL A 338 26.76 2.87 -3.97
C VAL A 338 25.82 2.02 -4.82
N LEU A 339 24.50 2.17 -4.66
CA LEU A 339 23.51 1.45 -5.47
C LEU A 339 23.62 1.84 -6.96
N ASP A 340 23.73 3.14 -7.27
CA ASP A 340 23.94 3.63 -8.63
C ASP A 340 25.21 3.04 -9.29
N GLU A 341 26.29 2.89 -8.50
CA GLU A 341 27.53 2.27 -8.97
C GLU A 341 27.37 0.77 -9.24
N ILE A 342 26.65 0.05 -8.36
CA ILE A 342 26.35 -1.37 -8.52
C ILE A 342 25.53 -1.61 -9.79
N GLU A 343 24.52 -0.77 -10.05
CA GLU A 343 23.69 -0.87 -11.25
C GLU A 343 24.48 -0.61 -12.55
N LYS A 344 25.33 0.41 -12.57
CA LYS A 344 26.12 0.78 -13.77
C LYS A 344 27.24 -0.20 -14.08
N SER A 345 27.85 -0.78 -13.04
CA SER A 345 29.05 -1.62 -13.21
C SER A 345 28.72 -3.08 -13.49
N GLY A 346 27.49 -3.54 -13.20
CA GLY A 346 27.03 -4.91 -13.44
C GLY A 346 27.84 -6.00 -12.72
N THR A 347 28.84 -5.61 -11.92
CA THR A 347 29.75 -6.47 -11.20
C THR A 347 29.64 -6.11 -9.72
N GLN A 348 29.57 -7.14 -8.86
CA GLN A 348 29.86 -6.97 -7.43
C GLN A 348 31.28 -6.38 -7.34
N GLY A 349 31.37 -5.06 -7.11
CA GLY A 349 32.63 -4.41 -6.79
C GLY A 349 33.33 -5.15 -5.64
N ARG A 350 34.67 -5.08 -5.59
CA ARG A 350 35.44 -5.72 -4.52
C ARG A 350 34.91 -5.24 -3.17
N ARG A 351 34.40 -6.17 -2.35
CA ARG A 351 33.86 -5.91 -1.01
C ARG A 351 34.86 -5.07 -0.20
N ARG A 352 34.37 -3.96 0.35
CA ARG A 352 35.14 -2.95 1.10
C ARG A 352 34.93 -3.14 2.59
N HIS A 353 36.04 -3.34 3.30
CA HIS A 353 36.04 -3.57 4.74
C HIS A 353 36.19 -2.30 5.57
N ASP A 354 36.56 -1.21 4.90
CA ASP A 354 36.87 0.12 5.45
C ASP A 354 35.75 1.14 5.21
N VAL A 355 34.62 0.69 4.64
CA VAL A 355 33.50 1.55 4.23
C VAL A 355 32.26 1.24 5.06
N ALA A 356 31.65 2.29 5.60
CA ALA A 356 30.29 2.32 6.12
C ALA A 356 29.34 3.01 5.14
N LEU A 357 28.06 2.72 5.31
CA LEU A 357 26.99 3.32 4.51
C LEU A 357 26.22 4.33 5.35
N SER A 358 25.76 5.39 4.71
CA SER A 358 24.76 6.31 5.26
C SER A 358 23.48 6.18 4.44
N CYS A 359 22.34 6.15 5.12
CA CYS A 359 21.03 5.98 4.49
C CYS A 359 19.98 6.81 5.20
N ALA A 360 18.89 7.09 4.48
CA ALA A 360 17.73 7.76 5.05
C ALA A 360 16.87 6.76 5.85
N PRO A 361 16.07 7.20 6.82
CA PRO A 361 15.28 6.28 7.65
C PRO A 361 14.21 5.50 6.89
N ASP A 362 13.72 6.03 5.78
CA ASP A 362 12.75 5.42 4.88
C ASP A 362 13.39 4.46 3.86
N THR A 363 14.71 4.32 3.86
CA THR A 363 15.42 3.35 3.01
C THR A 363 14.95 1.93 3.32
N VAL A 364 14.56 1.17 2.31
CA VAL A 364 14.07 -0.21 2.46
C VAL A 364 15.19 -1.21 2.74
N LEU A 365 14.84 -2.29 3.44
CA LEU A 365 15.77 -3.36 3.83
C LEU A 365 16.49 -4.00 2.63
N GLY A 366 15.82 -4.16 1.49
CA GLY A 366 16.40 -4.72 0.27
C GLY A 366 17.58 -3.91 -0.24
N ASP A 367 17.47 -2.58 -0.21
CA ASP A 367 18.53 -1.66 -0.62
C ASP A 367 19.70 -1.67 0.37
N LEU A 368 19.40 -1.75 1.67
CA LEU A 368 20.43 -1.95 2.70
C LEU A 368 21.20 -3.25 2.47
N LEU A 369 20.50 -4.36 2.19
CA LEU A 369 21.13 -5.65 1.91
C LEU A 369 22.02 -5.58 0.67
N ARG A 370 21.55 -4.94 -0.41
CA ARG A 370 22.34 -4.70 -1.62
C ARG A 370 23.59 -3.89 -1.32
N GLY A 371 23.47 -2.78 -0.60
CA GLY A 371 24.61 -1.97 -0.18
C GLY A 371 25.60 -2.74 0.69
N ARG A 372 25.11 -3.62 1.57
CA ARG A 372 25.94 -4.46 2.46
C ARG A 372 26.68 -5.57 1.75
N THR A 373 26.34 -5.88 0.49
CA THR A 373 27.20 -6.71 -0.36
C THR A 373 28.52 -6.00 -0.72
N TYR A 374 28.51 -4.66 -0.74
CA TYR A 374 29.67 -3.82 -1.02
C TYR A 374 30.43 -3.43 0.25
N ALA A 375 29.73 -3.00 1.31
CA ALA A 375 30.34 -2.46 2.54
C ALA A 375 30.15 -3.41 3.74
N THR A 376 31.21 -3.65 4.52
CA THR A 376 31.13 -4.53 5.72
C THR A 376 30.96 -3.81 7.04
N LEU A 377 31.12 -2.49 7.10
CA LEU A 377 30.88 -1.73 8.33
C LEU A 377 29.40 -1.34 8.47
N PRO A 378 28.89 -1.15 9.71
CA PRO A 378 27.48 -0.84 9.97
C PRO A 378 26.97 0.34 9.14
N ALA A 379 25.70 0.30 8.78
CA ALA A 379 25.03 1.43 8.13
C ALA A 379 24.55 2.42 9.20
N VAL A 380 24.74 3.71 8.95
CA VAL A 380 24.26 4.80 9.80
C VAL A 380 23.00 5.38 9.19
N VAL A 381 21.96 5.53 10.01
CA VAL A 381 20.70 6.14 9.60
C VAL A 381 20.72 7.62 9.95
N ILE A 382 20.55 8.47 8.94
CA ILE A 382 20.66 9.92 9.05
C ILE A 382 19.39 10.55 8.45
N ASP A 383 18.75 11.46 9.19
CA ASP A 383 17.62 12.23 8.69
C ASP A 383 18.05 13.26 7.62
N GLY A 384 17.09 13.78 6.87
CA GLY A 384 17.34 14.82 5.85
C GLY A 384 17.92 16.13 6.40
N ASP A 385 17.84 16.37 7.71
CA ASP A 385 18.46 17.51 8.40
C ASP A 385 19.90 17.23 8.89
N GLY A 386 20.43 16.02 8.65
CA GLY A 386 21.76 15.58 9.08
C GLY A 386 21.80 14.95 10.47
N THR A 387 20.68 14.85 11.18
CA THR A 387 20.59 14.24 12.51
C THR A 387 20.83 12.73 12.43
N ALA A 388 21.74 12.23 13.27
CA ALA A 388 22.01 10.80 13.37
C ALA A 388 20.90 10.12 14.19
N ARG A 389 20.18 9.17 13.60
CA ARG A 389 19.09 8.48 14.27
C ARG A 389 19.51 7.17 14.90
N GLY A 390 20.33 6.39 14.21
CA GLY A 390 20.75 5.09 14.69
C GLY A 390 21.71 4.40 13.75
N VAL A 391 21.96 3.14 14.04
CA VAL A 391 22.84 2.28 13.24
C VAL A 391 22.19 0.93 13.00
N ILE A 392 22.56 0.31 11.89
CA ILE A 392 22.09 -0.99 11.46
C ILE A 392 23.33 -1.86 11.26
N ASP A 393 23.50 -2.86 12.11
CA ASP A 393 24.52 -3.88 11.97
C ASP A 393 23.94 -5.15 11.32
N GLU A 394 24.77 -6.17 11.12
CA GLU A 394 24.36 -7.46 10.57
C GLU A 394 23.26 -8.14 11.40
N THR A 395 23.29 -8.01 12.72
CA THR A 395 22.24 -8.55 13.59
C THR A 395 20.88 -7.94 13.31
N GLU A 396 20.82 -6.61 13.15
CA GLU A 396 19.57 -5.90 12.86
C GLU A 396 19.04 -6.20 11.46
N LEU A 397 19.94 -6.38 10.47
CA LEU A 397 19.55 -6.80 9.12
C LEU A 397 18.95 -8.21 9.12
N ILE A 398 19.62 -9.16 9.78
CA ILE A 398 19.16 -10.55 9.88
C ILE A 398 17.83 -10.62 10.65
N GLY A 399 17.73 -9.90 11.77
CA GLY A 399 16.49 -9.78 12.55
C GLY A 399 15.33 -9.21 11.74
N GLY A 400 15.60 -8.17 10.94
CA GLY A 400 14.62 -7.59 10.02
C GLY A 400 14.05 -8.59 9.01
N ILE A 401 14.89 -9.48 8.47
CA ILE A 401 14.45 -10.52 7.53
C ILE A 401 13.68 -11.64 8.24
N LEU A 402 14.26 -12.19 9.32
CA LEU A 402 13.76 -13.41 9.96
C LEU A 402 12.57 -13.16 10.87
N GLU A 403 12.65 -12.11 11.69
CA GLU A 403 11.63 -11.83 12.70
C GLU A 403 10.54 -10.91 12.18
N LYS A 404 10.79 -10.20 11.07
CA LYS A 404 9.92 -9.15 10.53
C LYS A 404 9.50 -8.14 11.60
N ARG A 405 10.39 -7.88 12.58
CA ARG A 405 10.12 -7.03 13.75
C ARG A 405 11.10 -5.86 13.79
N GLY A 406 10.61 -4.73 14.29
CA GLY A 406 11.44 -3.58 14.60
C GLY A 406 12.09 -3.66 15.98
N THR A 407 13.15 -2.89 16.19
CA THR A 407 13.92 -2.85 17.45
C THR A 407 13.11 -2.32 18.64
N ALA A 408 12.00 -1.61 18.38
CA ALA A 408 11.05 -1.14 19.39
C ALA A 408 10.39 -2.29 20.19
N GLY A 409 10.29 -3.50 19.64
CA GLY A 409 9.75 -4.66 20.35
C GLY A 409 10.73 -5.33 21.32
N ALA A 410 12.04 -5.12 21.14
CA ALA A 410 13.07 -5.80 21.94
C ALA A 410 13.36 -5.09 23.28
N ALA A 411 13.15 -3.77 23.37
CA ALA A 411 13.41 -3.00 24.58
C ALA A 411 12.44 -3.30 25.75
N GLY A 412 11.33 -4.01 25.49
CA GLY A 412 10.36 -4.41 26.51
C GLY A 412 10.52 -5.83 27.06
N ALA A 413 11.51 -6.59 26.57
CA ALA A 413 11.70 -8.01 26.91
C ALA A 413 13.04 -8.32 27.62
N ALA A 414 13.79 -7.30 28.02
CA ALA A 414 15.03 -7.44 28.79
C ALA A 414 14.81 -7.20 30.29
#